data_AF-A0A3D9FW06-F1
#
_entry.id   AF-A0A3D9FW06-F1
#
_cell.length_a   1.000
_cell.length_b   1.000
_cell.length_c   1.000
_cell.angle_alpha   90.00
_cell.angle_beta   90.00
_cell.angle_gamma   90.00
#
_symmetry.space_group_name_H-M   'P 1'
#
loop_
_entity.id
_entity.type
_entity.pdbx_description
1 polymer ?
#
loop_
_entity_poly.entity_id
_entity_poly.type
_entity_poly.pdbx_seq_one_letter_code
_entity_poly.pdbx_strand_id
1 'polypeptide(L)'
;MKIKKNIATFLLLAMANLVIGFVSFFILPPKFFYDAATIAYDKGNEIGYLGSYPLTILFYKITGLRYLPFPVVGLIQFPILMYVLYKIGIPENFEKINVKNILIYMGIFMIAIFISMPSKEFLTFLYVVPIVFMCKNEEVSLKKAIIITVLMLLFFGAVYRPYYAFIPIIGGGMYAVSLISFKNKTIKTIFYGLLIAVFLSFSHGVIKGKYLSEISRNVVNDKRMGSSDANSIIISPVKTDTWYGEAIGIFYGFFTVNVPVNGLKHIFSPQIIVFIIWQLLLFYILLVRFSKCLKDRIRYSKELLVLLVIFSFFIVQGMFEPDLGTAVRHKIGIFPLIYFALYYESFRKELQ
;
A
#
# COMPACT_ATOMS: atom_id res chain seq x y z
N MET A 1 -0.35 -37.87 5.33
CA MET A 1 -1.07 -36.65 5.75
C MET A 1 -1.62 -35.96 4.50
N LYS A 2 -2.95 -35.85 4.31
CA LYS A 2 -3.53 -35.18 3.12
C LYS A 2 -3.50 -33.66 3.34
N ILE A 3 -2.72 -32.92 2.55
CA ILE A 3 -2.71 -31.45 2.59
C ILE A 3 -4.07 -30.93 2.09
N LYS A 4 -4.66 -29.96 2.81
CA LYS A 4 -5.92 -29.32 2.38
C LYS A 4 -5.72 -28.56 1.06
N LYS A 5 -6.74 -28.54 0.19
CA LYS A 5 -6.66 -27.94 -1.16
C LYS A 5 -6.28 -26.46 -1.14
N ASN A 6 -6.81 -25.69 -0.19
CA ASN A 6 -6.50 -24.28 0.00
C ASN A 6 -5.01 -24.06 0.30
N ILE A 7 -4.44 -24.84 1.24
CA ILE A 7 -3.02 -24.78 1.61
C ILE A 7 -2.14 -25.21 0.44
N ALA A 8 -2.49 -26.29 -0.26
CA ALA A 8 -1.77 -26.76 -1.43
C ALA A 8 -1.72 -25.68 -2.53
N THR A 9 -2.85 -24.99 -2.78
CA THR A 9 -2.92 -23.90 -3.77
C THR A 9 -2.06 -22.71 -3.36
N PHE A 10 -2.07 -22.33 -2.08
CA PHE A 10 -1.20 -21.26 -1.56
C PHE A 10 0.28 -21.60 -1.74
N LEU A 11 0.69 -22.82 -1.37
CA LEU A 11 2.08 -23.25 -1.52
C LEU A 11 2.49 -23.33 -2.99
N LEU A 12 1.62 -23.82 -3.88
CA LEU A 12 1.89 -23.85 -5.32
C LEU A 12 2.04 -22.44 -5.90
N LEU A 13 1.17 -21.50 -5.51
CA LEU A 13 1.30 -20.11 -5.90
C LEU A 13 2.58 -19.47 -5.34
N ALA A 14 2.93 -19.75 -4.09
CA ALA A 14 4.18 -19.26 -3.49
C ALA A 14 5.40 -19.80 -4.24
N MET A 15 5.45 -21.10 -4.56
CA MET A 15 6.56 -21.68 -5.33
C MET A 15 6.64 -21.11 -6.75
N ALA A 16 5.51 -21.02 -7.46
CA ALA A 16 5.48 -20.45 -8.81
C ALA A 16 5.96 -19.00 -8.80
N ASN A 17 5.51 -18.20 -7.83
CA ASN A 17 5.90 -16.80 -7.72
C ASN A 17 7.32 -16.59 -7.18
N LEU A 18 7.88 -17.56 -6.43
CA LEU A 18 9.31 -17.55 -6.08
C LEU A 18 10.18 -17.68 -7.33
N VAL A 19 9.80 -18.57 -8.26
CA VAL A 19 10.47 -18.69 -9.56
C VAL A 19 10.35 -17.38 -10.34
N ILE A 20 9.17 -16.75 -10.35
CA ILE A 20 8.97 -15.46 -11.00
C ILE A 20 9.85 -14.37 -10.37
N GLY A 21 9.92 -14.31 -9.04
CA GLY A 21 10.79 -13.37 -8.33
C GLY A 21 12.25 -13.51 -8.74
N PHE A 22 12.74 -14.75 -8.85
CA PHE A 22 14.10 -15.04 -9.31
C PHE A 22 14.30 -14.66 -10.78
N VAL A 23 13.41 -15.10 -11.67
CA VAL A 23 13.54 -14.93 -13.13
C VAL A 23 13.32 -13.47 -13.56
N SER A 24 12.54 -12.70 -12.79
CA SER A 24 12.19 -11.31 -13.11
C SER A 24 13.40 -10.42 -13.34
N PHE A 25 14.52 -10.67 -12.64
CA PHE A 25 15.77 -9.94 -12.81
C PHE A 25 16.35 -10.04 -14.23
N PHE A 26 16.14 -11.17 -14.90
CA PHE A 26 16.70 -11.43 -16.23
C PHE A 26 15.79 -10.96 -17.38
N ILE A 27 14.51 -10.69 -17.09
CA ILE A 27 13.50 -10.35 -18.11
C ILE A 27 13.08 -8.88 -18.01
N LEU A 28 12.97 -8.34 -16.79
CA LEU A 28 12.41 -7.01 -16.60
C LEU A 28 13.42 -5.92 -17.00
N PRO A 29 12.93 -4.77 -17.53
CA PRO A 29 13.78 -3.64 -17.84
C PRO A 29 14.49 -3.06 -16.58
N PRO A 30 15.69 -2.45 -16.73
CA PRO A 30 16.48 -1.91 -15.62
C PRO A 30 15.73 -0.99 -14.66
N LYS A 31 14.73 -0.24 -15.15
CA LYS A 31 13.92 0.69 -14.34
C LYS A 31 13.20 0.07 -13.16
N PHE A 32 12.86 -1.23 -13.23
CA PHE A 32 12.25 -1.92 -12.11
C PHE A 32 13.21 -2.04 -10.92
N PHE A 33 14.52 -2.00 -11.17
CA PHE A 33 15.59 -2.21 -10.21
C PHE A 33 16.28 -0.94 -9.75
N TYR A 34 15.89 0.26 -10.22
CA TYR A 34 16.55 1.51 -9.83
C TYR A 34 16.52 1.76 -8.31
N ASP A 35 15.40 1.49 -7.64
CA ASP A 35 15.29 1.63 -6.18
C ASP A 35 16.20 0.62 -5.46
N ALA A 36 16.22 -0.63 -5.94
CA ALA A 36 17.09 -1.68 -5.41
C ALA A 36 18.58 -1.36 -5.61
N ALA A 37 18.95 -0.82 -6.77
CA ALA A 37 20.31 -0.39 -7.07
C ALA A 37 20.74 0.77 -6.18
N THR A 38 19.87 1.76 -5.93
CA THR A 38 20.17 2.84 -4.98
C THR A 38 20.42 2.28 -3.58
N ILE A 39 19.58 1.34 -3.11
CA ILE A 39 19.74 0.72 -1.79
C ILE A 39 21.01 -0.13 -1.70
N ALA A 40 21.30 -0.89 -2.75
CA ALA A 40 22.40 -1.85 -2.75
C ALA A 40 23.78 -1.21 -3.05
N TYR A 41 23.82 -0.11 -3.81
CA TYR A 41 25.07 0.56 -4.13
C TYR A 41 25.36 1.77 -3.25
N ASP A 42 24.32 2.42 -2.69
CA ASP A 42 24.47 3.55 -1.75
C ASP A 42 25.46 4.60 -2.27
N LYS A 43 25.31 4.99 -3.54
CA LYS A 43 26.23 5.95 -4.17
C LYS A 43 26.25 7.31 -3.48
N GLY A 44 25.22 7.63 -2.71
CA GLY A 44 25.09 8.87 -1.95
C GLY A 44 25.63 8.82 -0.51
N ASN A 45 26.12 7.67 -0.02
CA ASN A 45 26.49 7.45 1.38
C ASN A 45 25.38 7.91 2.34
N GLU A 46 24.15 7.49 2.06
CA GLU A 46 22.95 7.94 2.74
C GLU A 46 22.67 7.16 4.03
N ILE A 47 23.51 6.20 4.43
CA ILE A 47 23.29 5.36 5.62
C ILE A 47 23.00 6.23 6.86
N GLY A 48 21.91 5.89 7.54
CA GLY A 48 21.49 6.60 8.74
C GLY A 48 20.26 5.97 9.40
N TYR A 49 19.89 6.52 10.55
CA TYR A 49 18.78 6.01 11.37
C TYR A 49 17.44 6.68 11.08
N LEU A 50 17.41 7.71 10.23
CA LEU A 50 16.22 8.48 9.90
C LEU A 50 16.02 8.57 8.39
N GLY A 51 14.79 8.34 7.93
CA GLY A 51 14.40 8.40 6.53
C GLY A 51 14.35 7.03 5.85
N SER A 52 13.59 6.96 4.76
CA SER A 52 13.28 5.67 4.12
C SER A 52 14.50 5.03 3.47
N TYR A 53 15.31 5.78 2.71
CA TYR A 53 16.54 5.24 2.11
C TYR A 53 17.62 4.95 3.16
N PRO A 54 18.00 5.90 4.04
CA PRO A 54 19.06 5.70 5.03
C PRO A 54 18.91 4.42 5.85
N LEU A 55 17.71 4.22 6.43
CA LEU A 55 17.43 3.08 7.30
C LEU A 55 17.34 1.78 6.51
N THR A 56 16.82 1.83 5.27
CA THR A 56 16.77 0.65 4.40
C THR A 56 18.17 0.20 4.02
N ILE A 57 19.05 1.12 3.59
CA ILE A 57 20.44 0.80 3.26
C ILE A 57 21.16 0.20 4.48
N LEU A 58 20.96 0.80 5.67
CA LEU A 58 21.49 0.28 6.92
C LEU A 58 21.01 -1.16 7.19
N PHE A 59 19.72 -1.43 7.03
CA PHE A 59 19.14 -2.77 7.18
C PHE A 59 19.79 -3.80 6.24
N TYR A 60 19.90 -3.48 4.94
CA TYR A 60 20.51 -4.42 3.97
C TYR A 60 22.03 -4.57 4.17
N LYS A 61 22.71 -3.55 4.72
CA LYS A 61 24.12 -3.63 5.12
C LYS A 61 24.32 -4.54 6.32
N ILE A 62 23.53 -4.35 7.40
CA ILE A 62 23.63 -5.17 8.62
C ILE A 62 23.28 -6.64 8.35
N THR A 63 22.25 -6.89 7.55
CA THR A 63 21.83 -8.26 7.19
C THR A 63 22.74 -8.93 6.17
N GLY A 64 23.69 -8.20 5.57
CA GLY A 64 24.55 -8.68 4.49
C GLY A 64 23.85 -8.87 3.13
N LEU A 65 22.51 -8.73 3.08
CA LEU A 65 21.72 -8.92 1.87
C LEU A 65 22.08 -7.92 0.75
N ARG A 66 22.63 -6.76 1.10
CA ARG A 66 23.14 -5.76 0.15
C ARG A 66 24.23 -6.30 -0.79
N TYR A 67 25.01 -7.27 -0.34
CA TYR A 67 26.15 -7.83 -1.08
C TYR A 67 25.77 -9.02 -1.96
N LEU A 68 24.52 -9.48 -1.87
CA LEU A 68 24.03 -10.61 -2.67
C LEU A 68 23.44 -10.12 -4.00
N PRO A 69 23.51 -10.93 -5.07
CA PRO A 69 22.79 -10.65 -6.30
C PRO A 69 21.27 -10.54 -6.04
N PHE A 70 20.58 -9.63 -6.73
CA PHE A 70 19.14 -9.40 -6.51
C PHE A 70 18.28 -10.66 -6.61
N PRO A 71 18.51 -11.60 -7.54
CA PRO A 71 17.77 -12.87 -7.56
C PRO A 71 17.90 -13.66 -6.27
N VAL A 72 19.10 -13.68 -5.66
CA VAL A 72 19.38 -14.38 -4.40
C VAL A 72 18.68 -13.70 -3.23
N VAL A 73 18.67 -12.36 -3.21
CA VAL A 73 17.88 -11.61 -2.22
C VAL A 73 16.39 -11.97 -2.34
N GLY A 74 15.87 -12.09 -3.56
CA GLY A 74 14.50 -12.52 -3.83
C GLY A 74 14.18 -13.92 -3.27
N LEU A 75 15.12 -14.87 -3.40
CA LEU A 75 14.99 -16.22 -2.82
C LEU A 75 14.90 -16.23 -1.30
N ILE A 76 15.37 -15.19 -0.62
CA ILE A 76 15.33 -15.06 0.84
C ILE A 76 14.08 -14.28 1.26
N GLN A 77 13.83 -13.12 0.63
CA GLN A 77 12.78 -12.20 1.04
C GLN A 77 11.39 -12.73 0.70
N PHE A 78 11.20 -13.28 -0.50
CA PHE A 78 9.87 -13.72 -0.92
C PHE A 78 9.29 -14.82 -0.01
N PRO A 79 10.05 -15.87 0.38
CA PRO A 79 9.57 -16.85 1.35
C PRO A 79 9.22 -16.27 2.70
N ILE A 80 9.95 -15.26 3.19
CA ILE A 80 9.61 -14.56 4.45
C ILE A 80 8.23 -13.90 4.34
N LEU A 81 7.97 -13.19 3.23
CA LEU A 81 6.68 -12.53 3.00
C LEU A 81 5.53 -13.55 2.86
N MET A 82 5.76 -14.66 2.16
CA MET A 82 4.77 -15.72 2.03
C MET A 82 4.51 -16.43 3.36
N TYR A 83 5.54 -16.65 4.17
CA TYR A 83 5.41 -17.20 5.51
C TYR A 83 4.58 -16.30 6.42
N VAL A 84 4.74 -14.98 6.32
CA VAL A 84 3.90 -14.02 7.03
C VAL A 84 2.44 -14.12 6.59
N LEU A 85 2.15 -14.16 5.29
CA LEU A 85 0.77 -14.34 4.80
C LEU A 85 0.17 -15.68 5.26
N TYR A 86 0.97 -16.75 5.24
CA TYR A 86 0.60 -18.06 5.79
C TYR A 86 0.22 -17.96 7.27
N LYS A 87 0.98 -17.20 8.08
CA LYS A 87 0.67 -16.97 9.51
C LYS A 87 -0.56 -16.10 9.73
N ILE A 88 -0.85 -15.15 8.83
CA ILE A 88 -2.12 -14.42 8.86
C ILE A 88 -3.29 -15.39 8.65
N GLY A 89 -3.12 -16.39 7.80
CA GLY A 89 -4.05 -17.51 7.62
C GLY A 89 -4.44 -17.68 6.15
N ILE A 90 -4.84 -18.91 5.78
CA ILE A 90 -5.29 -19.23 4.42
C ILE A 90 -6.78 -19.56 4.48
N PRO A 91 -7.65 -18.81 3.79
CA PRO A 91 -9.09 -19.04 3.84
C PRO A 91 -9.44 -20.42 3.27
N GLU A 92 -10.52 -21.05 3.77
CA GLU A 92 -10.92 -22.40 3.37
C GLU A 92 -11.21 -22.57 1.87
N ASN A 93 -11.66 -21.49 1.22
CA ASN A 93 -12.00 -21.46 -0.20
C ASN A 93 -10.90 -20.81 -1.04
N PHE A 94 -9.65 -20.78 -0.57
CA PHE A 94 -8.56 -20.12 -1.27
C PHE A 94 -8.39 -20.68 -2.68
N GLU A 95 -8.53 -21.99 -2.87
CA GLU A 95 -8.36 -22.69 -4.15
C GLU A 95 -9.39 -22.32 -5.23
N LYS A 96 -10.56 -21.77 -4.84
CA LYS A 96 -11.63 -21.46 -5.79
C LYS A 96 -11.27 -20.26 -6.66
N ILE A 97 -11.50 -20.36 -7.97
CA ILE A 97 -11.33 -19.23 -8.88
C ILE A 97 -12.54 -18.30 -8.74
N ASN A 98 -12.36 -17.20 -8.01
CA ASN A 98 -13.33 -16.12 -7.88
C ASN A 98 -12.58 -14.77 -7.90
N VAL A 99 -13.31 -13.67 -8.12
CA VAL A 99 -12.73 -12.33 -8.26
C VAL A 99 -11.81 -11.97 -7.08
N LYS A 100 -12.24 -12.25 -5.85
CA LYS A 100 -11.45 -11.97 -4.64
C LYS A 100 -10.14 -12.76 -4.61
N ASN A 101 -10.17 -14.06 -4.92
CA ASN A 101 -8.96 -14.88 -4.92
C ASN A 101 -8.02 -14.51 -6.07
N ILE A 102 -8.55 -14.21 -7.27
CA ILE A 102 -7.75 -13.71 -8.40
C ILE A 102 -7.00 -12.44 -8.02
N LEU A 103 -7.66 -11.48 -7.35
CA LEU A 103 -7.00 -10.26 -6.87
C LEU A 103 -5.84 -10.55 -5.93
N ILE A 104 -5.99 -11.54 -5.05
CA ILE A 104 -4.94 -11.94 -4.11
C ILE A 104 -3.81 -12.66 -4.82
N TYR A 105 -4.11 -13.53 -5.79
CA TYR A 105 -3.10 -14.21 -6.60
C TYR A 105 -2.25 -13.19 -7.37
N MET A 106 -2.90 -12.19 -7.97
CA MET A 106 -2.22 -11.06 -8.60
C MET A 106 -1.42 -10.22 -7.60
N GLY A 107 -1.93 -10.05 -6.38
CA GLY A 107 -1.19 -9.42 -5.29
C GLY A 107 0.10 -10.16 -4.95
N ILE A 108 0.05 -11.49 -4.82
CA ILE A 108 1.23 -12.35 -4.60
C ILE A 108 2.21 -12.25 -5.76
N PHE A 109 1.72 -12.22 -7.00
CA PHE A 109 2.55 -12.01 -8.18
C PHE A 109 3.23 -10.63 -8.18
N MET A 110 2.53 -9.57 -7.76
CA MET A 110 3.15 -8.25 -7.64
C MET A 110 4.13 -8.15 -6.47
N ILE A 111 3.94 -8.89 -5.37
CA ILE A 111 4.96 -9.04 -4.32
C ILE A 111 6.23 -9.64 -4.94
N ALA A 112 6.08 -10.68 -5.76
CA ALA A 112 7.20 -11.33 -6.42
C ALA A 112 8.00 -10.35 -7.28
N ILE A 113 7.32 -9.50 -8.04
CA ILE A 113 7.97 -8.53 -8.94
C ILE A 113 8.55 -7.33 -8.19
N PHE A 114 7.84 -6.75 -7.23
CA PHE A 114 8.21 -5.45 -6.66
C PHE A 114 8.99 -5.52 -5.35
N ILE A 115 8.89 -6.64 -4.62
CA ILE A 115 9.44 -6.76 -3.26
C ILE A 115 10.49 -7.89 -3.15
N SER A 116 10.63 -8.77 -4.14
CA SER A 116 11.69 -9.82 -4.16
C SER A 116 13.07 -9.30 -4.55
N MET A 117 13.41 -8.11 -4.09
CA MET A 117 14.69 -7.44 -4.28
C MET A 117 14.83 -6.37 -3.19
N PRO A 118 16.04 -5.84 -2.95
CA PRO A 118 16.22 -4.76 -1.98
C PRO A 118 15.22 -3.62 -2.19
N SER A 119 14.32 -3.46 -1.23
CA SER A 119 13.21 -2.51 -1.33
C SER A 119 12.80 -1.96 0.03
N LYS A 120 12.31 -0.72 0.02
CA LYS A 120 11.70 -0.07 1.19
C LYS A 120 10.35 -0.70 1.54
N GLU A 121 9.70 -1.33 0.56
CA GLU A 121 8.40 -1.98 0.75
C GLU A 121 8.51 -3.29 1.52
N PHE A 122 9.65 -4.00 1.44
CA PHE A 122 9.89 -5.17 2.27
C PHE A 122 9.76 -4.84 3.76
N LEU A 123 10.43 -3.76 4.20
CA LEU A 123 10.32 -3.30 5.58
C LEU A 123 8.91 -2.81 5.93
N THR A 124 8.26 -2.11 5.00
CA THR A 124 6.88 -1.61 5.19
C THR A 124 5.89 -2.76 5.35
N PHE A 125 6.02 -3.81 4.53
CA PHE A 125 5.21 -5.02 4.59
C PHE A 125 5.34 -5.68 5.95
N LEU A 126 6.57 -5.90 6.43
CA LEU A 126 6.79 -6.49 7.75
C LEU A 126 6.30 -5.57 8.88
N TYR A 127 6.45 -4.26 8.72
CA TYR A 127 6.07 -3.28 9.73
C TYR A 127 4.56 -3.23 10.00
N VAL A 128 3.72 -3.42 8.98
CA VAL A 128 2.26 -3.37 9.14
C VAL A 128 1.65 -4.69 9.65
N VAL A 129 2.42 -5.79 9.68
CA VAL A 129 1.94 -7.12 10.09
C VAL A 129 1.47 -7.19 11.54
N PRO A 130 2.15 -6.58 12.54
CA PRO A 130 1.65 -6.56 13.91
C PRO A 130 0.24 -5.96 14.03
N ILE A 131 -0.13 -4.97 13.20
CA ILE A 131 -1.49 -4.41 13.16
C ILE A 131 -2.50 -5.51 12.80
N VAL A 132 -2.19 -6.33 11.80
CA VAL A 132 -3.03 -7.46 11.39
C VAL A 132 -3.16 -8.50 12.52
N PHE A 133 -2.04 -8.90 13.13
CA PHE A 133 -2.08 -9.90 14.21
C PHE A 133 -2.86 -9.41 15.44
N MET A 134 -2.73 -8.15 15.82
CA MET A 134 -3.56 -7.55 16.87
C MET A 134 -5.04 -7.54 16.50
N CYS A 135 -5.38 -7.23 15.25
CA CYS A 135 -6.76 -7.23 14.78
C CYS A 135 -7.35 -8.64 14.63
N LYS A 136 -6.52 -9.65 14.41
CA LYS A 136 -6.92 -11.06 14.35
C LYS A 136 -7.10 -11.66 15.75
N ASN A 137 -6.25 -11.32 16.71
CA ASN A 137 -6.30 -11.88 18.06
C ASN A 137 -7.52 -11.36 18.84
N GLU A 138 -8.42 -12.24 19.28
CA GLU A 138 -9.63 -11.88 20.03
C GLU A 138 -9.33 -11.32 21.43
N GLU A 139 -8.26 -11.78 22.07
CA GLU A 139 -7.83 -11.34 23.41
C GLU A 139 -7.42 -9.85 23.43
N VAL A 140 -7.00 -9.32 22.28
CA VAL A 140 -6.64 -7.91 22.13
C VAL A 140 -7.92 -7.09 22.01
N SER A 141 -8.21 -6.27 23.02
CA SER A 141 -9.33 -5.34 22.97
C SER A 141 -9.17 -4.30 21.88
N LEU A 142 -10.29 -3.82 21.32
CA LEU A 142 -10.30 -2.82 20.25
C LEU A 142 -9.53 -1.54 20.65
N LYS A 143 -9.70 -1.09 21.90
CA LYS A 143 -9.00 0.11 22.42
C LYS A 143 -7.48 -0.06 22.37
N LYS A 144 -6.97 -1.23 22.80
CA LYS A 144 -5.53 -1.54 22.72
C LYS A 144 -5.06 -1.57 21.27
N ALA A 145 -5.81 -2.23 20.39
CA ALA A 145 -5.49 -2.29 18.95
C ALA A 145 -5.41 -0.89 18.32
N ILE A 146 -6.36 0.01 18.63
CA ILE A 146 -6.36 1.39 18.14
C ILE A 146 -5.11 2.14 18.61
N ILE A 147 -4.83 2.13 19.92
CA ILE A 147 -3.70 2.87 20.51
C ILE A 147 -2.38 2.41 19.89
N ILE A 148 -2.14 1.09 19.85
CA ILE A 148 -0.89 0.55 19.32
C ILE A 148 -0.79 0.84 17.82
N THR A 149 -1.87 0.71 17.05
CA THR A 149 -1.88 1.03 15.62
C THR A 149 -1.52 2.50 15.37
N VAL A 150 -2.08 3.43 16.15
CA VAL A 150 -1.77 4.87 16.03
C VAL A 150 -0.30 5.13 16.37
N LEU A 151 0.19 4.58 17.49
CA LEU A 151 1.59 4.75 17.90
C LEU A 151 2.57 4.18 16.87
N MET A 152 2.27 3.01 16.31
CA MET A 152 3.06 2.42 15.24
C MET A 152 3.10 3.33 14.00
N LEU A 153 1.95 3.79 13.51
CA LEU A 153 1.90 4.66 12.32
C LEU A 153 2.61 6.00 12.54
N LEU A 154 2.51 6.58 13.74
CA LEU A 154 3.22 7.82 14.09
C LEU A 154 4.73 7.60 14.19
N PHE A 155 5.18 6.51 14.84
CA PHE A 155 6.59 6.16 14.95
C PHE A 155 7.20 5.92 13.56
N PHE A 156 6.52 5.12 12.73
CA PHE A 156 6.94 4.86 11.37
C PHE A 156 6.95 6.13 10.51
N GLY A 157 5.97 7.01 10.74
CA GLY A 157 5.92 8.37 10.24
C GLY A 157 7.20 9.14 10.55
N ALA A 158 7.52 9.26 11.83
CA ALA A 158 8.64 10.07 12.31
C ALA A 158 10.02 9.52 11.86
N VAL A 159 10.19 8.19 11.87
CA VAL A 159 11.52 7.57 11.69
C VAL A 159 11.77 7.18 10.24
N TYR A 160 10.77 6.70 9.50
CA TYR A 160 10.98 6.01 8.24
C TYR A 160 10.25 6.65 7.07
N ARG A 161 8.93 6.84 7.15
CA ARG A 161 8.10 7.37 6.07
C ARG A 161 7.21 8.51 6.57
N PRO A 162 7.65 9.78 6.48
CA PRO A 162 6.93 10.94 7.02
C PRO A 162 5.43 10.97 6.74
N TYR A 163 5.01 10.60 5.54
CA TYR A 163 3.60 10.61 5.15
C TYR A 163 2.71 9.59 5.90
N TYR A 164 3.28 8.57 6.55
CA TYR A 164 2.51 7.64 7.40
C TYR A 164 1.94 8.32 8.64
N ALA A 165 2.51 9.43 9.10
CA ALA A 165 1.97 10.21 10.21
C ALA A 165 0.58 10.82 9.91
N PHE A 166 0.24 11.00 8.63
CA PHE A 166 -1.08 11.51 8.23
C PHE A 166 -2.19 10.45 8.31
N ILE A 167 -1.83 9.16 8.22
CA ILE A 167 -2.79 8.04 8.21
C ILE A 167 -3.68 8.04 9.48
N PRO A 168 -3.14 8.10 10.72
CA PRO A 168 -3.99 8.12 11.91
C PRO A 168 -4.84 9.39 12.04
N ILE A 169 -4.36 10.53 11.53
CA ILE A 169 -5.11 11.80 11.57
C ILE A 169 -6.32 11.72 10.62
N ILE A 170 -6.08 11.35 9.36
CA ILE A 170 -7.13 11.20 8.35
C ILE A 170 -8.10 10.08 8.77
N GLY A 171 -7.59 8.94 9.23
CA GLY A 171 -8.43 7.81 9.65
C GLY A 171 -9.28 8.12 10.87
N GLY A 172 -8.72 8.81 11.87
CA GLY A 172 -9.47 9.28 13.04
C GLY A 172 -10.57 10.28 12.65
N GLY A 173 -10.25 11.23 11.76
CA GLY A 173 -11.24 12.18 11.25
C GLY A 173 -12.33 11.51 10.40
N MET A 174 -11.97 10.55 9.54
CA MET A 174 -12.93 9.73 8.81
C MET A 174 -13.86 8.97 9.76
N TYR A 175 -13.32 8.39 10.84
CA TYR A 175 -14.13 7.71 11.84
C TYR A 175 -15.10 8.68 12.53
N ALA A 176 -14.64 9.85 12.98
CA ALA A 176 -15.46 10.88 13.61
C ALA A 176 -16.60 11.34 12.70
N VAL A 177 -16.29 11.65 11.44
CA VAL A 177 -17.31 12.03 10.43
C VAL A 177 -18.29 10.89 10.18
N SER A 178 -17.84 9.64 10.23
CA SER A 178 -18.72 8.47 10.07
C SER A 178 -19.75 8.31 11.19
N LEU A 179 -19.62 9.02 12.31
CA LEU A 179 -20.62 9.03 13.38
C LEU A 179 -21.85 9.86 13.00
N ILE A 180 -21.70 10.82 12.09
CA ILE A 180 -22.79 11.67 11.59
C ILE A 180 -23.74 10.84 10.70
N SER A 181 -25.04 11.08 10.79
CA SER A 181 -26.06 10.40 9.98
C SER A 181 -26.09 10.96 8.55
N PHE A 182 -25.71 10.12 7.59
CA PHE A 182 -25.64 10.47 6.18
C PHE A 182 -26.35 9.44 5.32
N LYS A 183 -27.05 9.88 4.27
CA LYS A 183 -27.67 9.00 3.27
C LYS A 183 -26.65 8.09 2.57
N ASN A 184 -25.54 8.68 2.08
CA ASN A 184 -24.41 7.96 1.48
C ASN A 184 -23.18 8.00 2.41
N LYS A 185 -23.29 7.36 3.59
CA LYS A 185 -22.26 7.44 4.65
C LYS A 185 -20.85 7.10 4.16
N THR A 186 -20.68 6.03 3.36
CA THR A 186 -19.37 5.60 2.84
C THR A 186 -18.68 6.68 1.99
N ILE A 187 -19.38 7.19 0.98
CA ILE A 187 -18.83 8.19 0.06
C ILE A 187 -18.52 9.49 0.82
N LYS A 188 -19.43 9.93 1.69
CA LYS A 188 -19.22 11.13 2.50
C LYS A 188 -18.02 10.98 3.44
N THR A 189 -17.86 9.84 4.11
CA THR A 189 -16.68 9.60 4.96
C THR A 189 -15.36 9.70 4.17
N ILE A 190 -15.29 9.14 2.96
CA ILE A 190 -14.09 9.30 2.10
C ILE A 190 -13.91 10.75 1.64
N PHE A 191 -14.99 11.41 1.22
CA PHE A 191 -14.97 12.81 0.78
C PHE A 191 -14.46 13.74 1.89
N TYR A 192 -14.93 13.59 3.12
CA TYR A 192 -14.41 14.36 4.24
C TYR A 192 -12.99 13.97 4.61
N GLY A 193 -12.58 12.70 4.41
CA GLY A 193 -11.18 12.30 4.50
C GLY A 193 -10.28 13.08 3.52
N LEU A 194 -10.74 13.28 2.28
CA LEU A 194 -10.05 14.12 1.29
C LEU A 194 -10.02 15.58 1.72
N LEU A 195 -11.12 16.12 2.26
CA LEU A 195 -11.12 17.49 2.80
C LEU A 195 -10.12 17.67 3.95
N ILE A 196 -10.02 16.69 4.86
CA ILE A 196 -9.01 16.72 5.93
C ILE A 196 -7.60 16.76 5.34
N ALA A 197 -7.33 15.95 4.31
CA ALA A 197 -6.04 15.97 3.60
C ALA A 197 -5.74 17.34 2.95
N VAL A 198 -6.75 18.00 2.36
CA VAL A 198 -6.63 19.37 1.84
C VAL A 198 -6.27 20.34 2.95
N PHE A 199 -6.98 20.30 4.09
CA PHE A 199 -6.68 21.15 5.24
C PHE A 199 -5.27 20.92 5.79
N LEU A 200 -4.82 19.67 5.89
CA LEU A 200 -3.45 19.35 6.30
C LEU A 200 -2.41 19.94 5.33
N SER A 201 -2.66 19.85 4.03
CA SER A 201 -1.77 20.45 3.04
C SER A 201 -1.76 21.97 3.10
N PHE A 202 -2.91 22.61 3.34
CA PHE A 202 -2.99 24.06 3.53
C PHE A 202 -2.24 24.49 4.78
N SER A 203 -2.41 23.79 5.91
CA SER A 203 -1.64 24.06 7.13
C SER A 203 -0.14 23.97 6.88
N HIS A 204 0.31 22.97 6.12
CA HIS A 204 1.71 22.86 5.71
C HIS A 204 2.15 24.03 4.81
N GLY A 205 1.33 24.38 3.81
CA GLY A 205 1.58 25.51 2.90
C GLY A 205 1.73 26.85 3.62
N VAL A 206 0.89 27.12 4.62
CA VAL A 206 0.98 28.33 5.45
C VAL A 206 2.26 28.35 6.29
N ILE A 207 2.69 27.20 6.84
CA ILE A 207 3.85 27.12 7.73
C ILE A 207 5.18 27.09 6.96
N LYS A 208 5.23 26.42 5.81
CA LYS A 208 6.46 26.13 5.05
C LYS A 208 6.55 26.85 3.70
N GLY A 209 5.51 27.58 3.30
CA GLY A 209 5.44 28.33 2.04
C GLY A 209 5.16 27.50 0.79
N LYS A 210 5.02 26.16 0.92
CA LYS A 210 4.76 25.24 -0.20
C LYS A 210 3.79 24.13 0.20
N TYR A 211 2.90 23.76 -0.71
CA TYR A 211 1.91 22.73 -0.47
C TYR A 211 2.51 21.31 -0.56
N LEU A 212 1.81 20.31 0.01
CA LEU A 212 2.33 18.94 0.08
C LEU A 212 2.43 18.28 -1.31
N SER A 213 1.46 18.48 -2.19
CA SER A 213 1.51 17.87 -3.53
C SER A 213 2.52 18.54 -4.46
N GLU A 214 2.85 19.82 -4.20
CA GLU A 214 3.90 20.56 -4.90
C GLU A 214 5.29 19.97 -4.62
N ILE A 215 5.67 19.84 -3.34
CA ILE A 215 7.01 19.40 -2.92
C ILE A 215 7.26 17.92 -3.25
N SER A 216 6.21 17.11 -3.28
CA SER A 216 6.32 15.68 -3.50
C SER A 216 6.18 15.30 -4.97
N ARG A 217 4.96 15.33 -5.49
CA ARG A 217 4.63 14.85 -6.83
C ARG A 217 5.24 15.73 -7.92
N ASN A 218 5.03 17.04 -7.86
CA ASN A 218 5.41 17.90 -8.98
C ASN A 218 6.93 18.05 -9.09
N VAL A 219 7.65 18.24 -7.98
CA VAL A 219 9.13 18.31 -8.00
C VAL A 219 9.77 17.02 -8.57
N VAL A 220 9.21 15.84 -8.26
CA VAL A 220 9.71 14.58 -8.81
C VAL A 220 9.35 14.43 -10.29
N ASN A 221 8.14 14.87 -10.65
CA ASN A 221 7.64 14.78 -12.02
C ASN A 221 8.35 15.73 -12.98
N ASP A 222 8.67 16.96 -12.56
CA ASP A 222 9.41 17.95 -13.34
C ASP A 222 10.81 17.43 -13.72
N LYS A 223 11.46 16.66 -12.85
CA LYS A 223 12.76 16.03 -13.13
C LYS A 223 12.68 14.83 -14.09
N ARG A 224 11.48 14.28 -14.30
CA ARG A 224 11.22 13.07 -15.12
C ARG A 224 10.51 13.37 -16.43
N MET A 225 9.95 14.57 -16.58
CA MET A 225 9.29 15.05 -17.79
C MET A 225 10.23 14.93 -18.99
N GLY A 226 9.77 14.21 -20.04
CA GLY A 226 10.56 13.93 -21.24
C GLY A 226 11.39 12.64 -21.20
N SER A 227 11.42 11.91 -20.08
CA SER A 227 12.03 10.57 -20.04
C SER A 227 11.12 9.48 -20.59
N SER A 228 11.70 8.49 -21.27
CA SER A 228 10.97 7.31 -21.79
C SER A 228 10.33 6.45 -20.68
N ASP A 229 10.76 6.63 -19.43
CA ASP A 229 10.26 5.93 -18.26
C ASP A 229 9.12 6.66 -17.52
N ALA A 230 8.71 7.85 -17.98
CA ALA A 230 7.64 8.64 -17.37
C ALA A 230 6.24 8.38 -17.96
N ASN A 231 6.03 7.29 -18.69
CA ASN A 231 4.76 7.05 -19.40
C ASN A 231 3.53 7.00 -18.49
N SER A 232 3.66 6.63 -17.22
CA SER A 232 2.55 6.55 -16.25
C SER A 232 2.54 7.69 -15.23
N ILE A 233 3.17 8.82 -15.55
CA ILE A 233 3.28 10.01 -14.70
C ILE A 233 1.90 10.62 -14.39
N ILE A 234 1.69 11.04 -13.15
CA ILE A 234 0.46 11.68 -12.69
C ILE A 234 0.68 13.20 -12.69
N ILE A 235 0.19 13.87 -13.73
CA ILE A 235 0.26 15.33 -13.84
C ILE A 235 -1.06 15.92 -13.34
N SER A 236 -0.98 16.82 -12.36
CA SER A 236 -2.14 17.56 -11.88
C SER A 236 -2.72 18.42 -13.00
N PRO A 237 -4.06 18.47 -13.19
CA PRO A 237 -4.68 19.29 -14.23
C PRO A 237 -4.50 20.80 -13.99
N VAL A 238 -4.22 21.19 -12.74
CA VAL A 238 -3.98 22.58 -12.32
C VAL A 238 -2.67 22.62 -11.53
N LYS A 239 -1.89 23.70 -11.71
CA LYS A 239 -0.66 23.93 -10.93
C LYS A 239 -0.97 23.96 -9.44
N THR A 240 -0.19 23.25 -8.65
CA THR A 240 -0.48 23.03 -7.21
C THR A 240 0.19 24.07 -6.30
N ASP A 241 0.66 25.17 -6.87
CA ASP A 241 1.27 26.32 -6.18
C ASP A 241 0.21 27.27 -5.61
N THR A 242 -1.07 27.02 -5.88
CA THR A 242 -2.22 27.77 -5.38
C THR A 242 -3.11 26.90 -4.50
N TRP A 243 -3.88 27.51 -3.59
CA TRP A 243 -4.77 26.78 -2.67
C TRP A 243 -5.80 25.91 -3.43
N TYR A 244 -6.41 26.43 -4.50
CA TYR A 244 -7.39 25.69 -5.29
C TYR A 244 -6.72 24.62 -6.14
N GLY A 245 -5.51 24.90 -6.65
CA GLY A 245 -4.70 23.94 -7.40
C GLY A 245 -4.27 22.76 -6.55
N GLU A 246 -3.86 22.99 -5.30
CA GLU A 246 -3.55 21.92 -4.34
C GLU A 246 -4.78 21.08 -4.02
N ALA A 247 -5.93 21.71 -3.76
CA ALA A 247 -7.18 20.99 -3.51
C ALA A 247 -7.53 20.08 -4.69
N ILE A 248 -7.54 20.62 -5.92
CA ILE A 248 -7.77 19.84 -7.14
C ILE A 248 -6.72 18.74 -7.28
N GLY A 249 -5.46 19.04 -7.00
CA GLY A 249 -4.34 18.10 -7.10
C GLY A 249 -4.48 16.90 -6.17
N ILE A 250 -4.99 17.09 -4.95
CA ILE A 250 -5.26 16.02 -3.96
C ILE A 250 -6.42 15.14 -4.44
N PHE A 251 -7.55 15.76 -4.83
CA PHE A 251 -8.71 15.02 -5.33
C PHE A 251 -8.36 14.23 -6.60
N TYR A 252 -7.73 14.90 -7.58
CA TYR A 252 -7.30 14.29 -8.82
C TYR A 252 -6.31 13.15 -8.58
N GLY A 253 -5.33 13.34 -7.69
CA GLY A 253 -4.37 12.31 -7.34
C GLY A 253 -5.01 11.08 -6.71
N PHE A 254 -5.95 11.28 -5.77
CA PHE A 254 -6.72 10.18 -5.18
C PHE A 254 -7.47 9.37 -6.23
N PHE A 255 -8.22 10.03 -7.12
CA PHE A 255 -8.96 9.32 -8.16
C PHE A 255 -8.03 8.70 -9.19
N THR A 256 -6.93 9.35 -9.57
CA THR A 256 -5.99 8.79 -10.54
C THR A 256 -5.31 7.53 -10.01
N VAL A 257 -4.94 7.48 -8.73
CA VAL A 257 -4.30 6.30 -8.15
C VAL A 257 -5.29 5.16 -7.87
N ASN A 258 -6.51 5.48 -7.45
CA ASN A 258 -7.47 4.46 -6.99
C ASN A 258 -8.49 4.04 -8.04
N VAL A 259 -8.78 4.92 -9.00
CA VAL A 259 -9.69 4.74 -10.13
C VAL A 259 -8.98 5.22 -11.41
N PRO A 260 -7.90 4.53 -11.85
CA PRO A 260 -7.00 4.98 -12.91
C PRO A 260 -7.59 4.91 -14.33
N VAL A 261 -8.77 5.49 -14.57
CA VAL A 261 -9.41 5.54 -15.91
C VAL A 261 -8.51 6.26 -16.92
N ASN A 262 -7.73 7.24 -16.46
CA ASN A 262 -6.74 7.95 -17.29
C ASN A 262 -5.66 7.01 -17.85
N GLY A 263 -5.40 5.87 -17.19
CA GLY A 263 -4.46 4.85 -17.66
C GLY A 263 -4.96 4.08 -18.90
N LEU A 264 -6.25 4.19 -19.27
CA LEU A 264 -6.78 3.60 -20.51
C LEU A 264 -6.16 4.19 -21.78
N LYS A 265 -5.51 5.35 -21.69
CA LYS A 265 -4.68 5.91 -22.77
C LYS A 265 -3.51 5.00 -23.16
N HIS A 266 -3.11 4.08 -22.29
CA HIS A 266 -2.06 3.09 -22.55
C HIS A 266 -2.63 1.71 -22.92
N ILE A 267 -3.65 1.67 -23.76
CA ILE A 267 -4.33 0.42 -24.16
C ILE A 267 -3.38 -0.61 -24.82
N PHE A 268 -2.28 -0.15 -25.41
CA PHE A 268 -1.25 -1.01 -26.01
C PHE A 268 -0.21 -1.52 -24.99
N SER A 269 -0.39 -1.25 -23.69
CA SER A 269 0.44 -1.77 -22.61
C SER A 269 -0.37 -2.74 -21.75
N PRO A 270 -0.39 -4.05 -22.08
CA PRO A 270 -1.18 -5.06 -21.35
C PRO A 270 -0.97 -5.05 -19.84
N GLN A 271 0.26 -4.81 -19.40
CA GLN A 271 0.62 -4.69 -17.98
C GLN A 271 -0.11 -3.53 -17.26
N ILE A 272 -0.34 -2.41 -17.95
CA ILE A 272 -1.06 -1.26 -17.40
C ILE A 272 -2.56 -1.58 -17.31
N ILE A 273 -3.13 -2.22 -18.33
CA ILE A 273 -4.55 -2.64 -18.32
C ILE A 273 -4.82 -3.61 -17.17
N VAL A 274 -3.98 -4.63 -17.02
CA VAL A 274 -4.10 -5.63 -15.95
C VAL A 274 -4.03 -4.97 -14.58
N PHE A 275 -3.15 -3.97 -14.40
CA PHE A 275 -3.11 -3.18 -13.18
C PHE A 275 -4.38 -2.36 -12.96
N ILE A 276 -4.91 -1.68 -13.98
CA ILE A 276 -6.14 -0.89 -13.88
C ILE A 276 -7.30 -1.78 -13.42
N ILE A 277 -7.46 -2.96 -14.04
CA ILE A 277 -8.50 -3.92 -13.68
C ILE A 277 -8.32 -4.35 -12.22
N TRP A 278 -7.10 -4.73 -11.82
CA TRP A 278 -6.79 -5.12 -10.44
C TRP A 278 -7.13 -4.01 -9.45
N GLN A 279 -6.73 -2.77 -9.74
CA GLN A 279 -6.92 -1.62 -8.87
C GLN A 279 -8.40 -1.24 -8.73
N LEU A 280 -9.17 -1.26 -9.83
CA LEU A 280 -10.61 -0.98 -9.80
C LEU A 280 -11.38 -2.03 -9.01
N LEU A 281 -11.10 -3.31 -9.24
CA LEU A 281 -11.72 -4.42 -8.52
C LEU A 281 -11.35 -4.40 -7.04
N LEU A 282 -10.08 -4.18 -6.71
CA LEU A 282 -9.62 -4.04 -5.33
C LEU A 282 -10.34 -2.88 -4.62
N PHE A 283 -10.34 -1.70 -5.23
CA PHE A 283 -10.96 -0.52 -4.65
C PHE A 283 -12.47 -0.73 -4.44
N TYR A 284 -13.17 -1.29 -5.42
CA TYR A 284 -14.59 -1.59 -5.33
C TYR A 284 -14.91 -2.55 -4.19
N ILE A 285 -14.20 -3.69 -4.08
CA ILE A 285 -14.46 -4.67 -3.02
C ILE A 285 -14.20 -4.05 -1.65
N LEU A 286 -13.09 -3.33 -1.47
CA LEU A 286 -12.79 -2.65 -0.21
C LEU A 286 -13.84 -1.59 0.13
N LEU A 287 -14.37 -0.88 -0.87
CA LEU A 287 -15.43 0.12 -0.67
C LEU A 287 -16.74 -0.51 -0.19
N VAL A 288 -17.13 -1.64 -0.78
CA VAL A 288 -18.31 -2.41 -0.36
C VAL A 288 -18.13 -2.92 1.07
N ARG A 289 -16.95 -3.47 1.41
CA ARG A 289 -16.63 -3.91 2.78
C ARG A 289 -16.64 -2.76 3.77
N PHE A 290 -16.10 -1.61 3.40
CA PHE A 290 -16.13 -0.41 4.23
C PHE A 290 -17.57 0.07 4.48
N SER A 291 -18.42 0.04 3.45
CA SER A 291 -19.85 0.32 3.61
C SER A 291 -20.53 -0.63 4.60
N LYS A 292 -20.23 -1.93 4.51
CA LYS A 292 -20.74 -2.94 5.44
C LYS A 292 -20.29 -2.67 6.88
N CYS A 293 -19.00 -2.39 7.09
CA CYS A 293 -18.44 -2.09 8.41
C CYS A 293 -19.01 -0.81 9.02
N LEU A 294 -19.29 0.21 8.21
CA LEU A 294 -19.91 1.46 8.68
C LEU A 294 -21.37 1.29 9.10
N LYS A 295 -22.09 0.34 8.49
CA LYS A 295 -23.47 -0.02 8.86
C LYS A 295 -23.50 -0.82 10.17
N ASP A 296 -22.59 -1.78 10.33
CA ASP A 296 -22.52 -2.67 11.50
C ASP A 296 -21.17 -2.56 12.22
N ARG A 297 -20.94 -1.40 12.83
CA ARG A 297 -19.64 -1.03 13.42
C ARG A 297 -19.25 -1.86 14.64
N ILE A 298 -20.23 -2.39 15.37
CA ILE A 298 -19.98 -3.18 16.57
C ILE A 298 -19.45 -4.56 16.16
N ARG A 299 -20.14 -5.21 15.20
CA ARG A 299 -19.78 -6.54 14.72
C ARG A 299 -18.46 -6.58 13.95
N TYR A 300 -18.12 -5.52 13.23
CA TYR A 300 -16.95 -5.43 12.36
C TYR A 300 -15.94 -4.37 12.82
N SER A 301 -15.82 -4.12 14.13
CA SER A 301 -15.00 -3.03 14.67
C SER A 301 -13.51 -3.11 14.32
N LYS A 302 -12.89 -4.30 14.39
CA LYS A 302 -11.49 -4.52 14.02
C LYS A 302 -11.26 -4.45 12.51
N GLU A 303 -12.22 -4.95 11.72
CA GLU A 303 -12.20 -4.77 10.25
C GLU A 303 -12.32 -3.28 9.88
N LEU A 304 -13.19 -2.54 10.56
CA LEU A 304 -13.37 -1.11 10.36
C LEU A 304 -12.08 -0.33 10.64
N LEU A 305 -11.34 -0.67 11.71
CA LEU A 305 -10.03 -0.09 12.00
C LEU A 305 -9.06 -0.29 10.84
N VAL A 306 -8.93 -1.52 10.34
CA VAL A 306 -8.03 -1.83 9.21
C VAL A 306 -8.47 -1.11 7.94
N LEU A 307 -9.77 -1.05 7.64
CA LEU A 307 -10.29 -0.33 6.48
C LEU A 307 -10.08 1.18 6.58
N LEU A 308 -10.20 1.78 7.77
CA LEU A 308 -9.87 3.19 7.99
C LEU A 308 -8.39 3.45 7.71
N VAL A 309 -7.48 2.56 8.15
CA VAL A 309 -6.05 2.65 7.84
C VAL A 309 -5.81 2.54 6.33
N ILE A 310 -6.42 1.57 5.65
CA ILE A 310 -6.26 1.37 4.20
C ILE A 310 -6.78 2.58 3.40
N PHE A 311 -7.99 3.07 3.68
CA PHE A 311 -8.54 4.21 2.94
C PHE A 311 -7.80 5.52 3.24
N SER A 312 -7.33 5.71 4.46
CA SER A 312 -6.46 6.86 4.79
C SER A 312 -5.13 6.76 4.06
N PHE A 313 -4.54 5.56 3.97
CA PHE A 313 -3.36 5.32 3.15
C PHE A 313 -3.63 5.62 1.67
N PHE A 314 -4.77 5.22 1.10
CA PHE A 314 -5.13 5.55 -0.29
C PHE A 314 -5.28 7.06 -0.53
N ILE A 315 -5.76 7.82 0.45
CA ILE A 315 -5.84 9.28 0.40
C ILE A 315 -4.44 9.88 0.41
N VAL A 316 -3.62 9.50 1.39
CA VAL A 316 -2.21 9.94 1.50
C VAL A 316 -1.45 9.61 0.22
N GLN A 317 -1.65 8.40 -0.30
CA GLN A 317 -1.06 7.96 -1.56
C GLN A 317 -1.45 8.89 -2.73
N GLY A 318 -2.70 9.30 -2.84
CA GLY A 318 -3.14 10.26 -3.84
C GLY A 318 -2.43 11.62 -3.76
N MET A 319 -1.97 12.03 -2.58
CA MET A 319 -1.25 13.29 -2.38
C MET A 319 0.22 13.22 -2.81
N PHE A 320 0.87 12.08 -2.56
CA PHE A 320 2.34 11.96 -2.64
C PHE A 320 2.85 11.18 -3.86
N GLU A 321 2.03 10.32 -4.49
CA GLU A 321 2.55 9.45 -5.56
C GLU A 321 2.81 10.20 -6.88
N PRO A 322 4.00 10.02 -7.47
CA PRO A 322 4.36 10.64 -8.74
C PRO A 322 3.78 9.90 -9.96
N ASP A 323 3.61 8.59 -9.87
CA ASP A 323 3.25 7.72 -11.00
C ASP A 323 2.48 6.47 -10.55
N LEU A 324 1.75 5.84 -11.50
CA LEU A 324 0.95 4.65 -11.19
C LEU A 324 1.78 3.44 -10.75
N GLY A 325 2.99 3.25 -11.30
CA GLY A 325 3.86 2.11 -10.98
C GLY A 325 4.35 2.14 -9.54
N THR A 326 4.84 3.30 -9.09
CA THR A 326 5.22 3.55 -7.70
C THR A 326 4.02 3.39 -6.77
N ALA A 327 2.83 3.85 -7.19
CA ALA A 327 1.61 3.66 -6.42
C ALA A 327 1.24 2.17 -6.23
N VAL A 328 1.40 1.33 -7.25
CA VAL A 328 1.21 -0.13 -7.09
C VAL A 328 2.18 -0.68 -6.06
N ARG A 329 3.47 -0.38 -6.22
CA ARG A 329 4.53 -0.87 -5.35
C ARG A 329 4.25 -0.54 -3.88
N HIS A 330 3.91 0.71 -3.58
CA HIS A 330 3.58 1.11 -2.21
C HIS A 330 2.29 0.46 -1.67
N LYS A 331 1.26 0.21 -2.51
CA LYS A 331 0.07 -0.58 -2.12
C LYS A 331 0.44 -2.01 -1.75
N ILE A 332 1.35 -2.63 -2.50
CA ILE A 332 1.86 -3.98 -2.18
C ILE A 332 2.68 -3.95 -0.88
N GLY A 333 3.34 -2.85 -0.56
CA GLY A 333 3.95 -2.63 0.76
C GLY A 333 2.97 -2.72 1.93
N ILE A 334 1.69 -2.41 1.76
CA ILE A 334 0.64 -2.57 2.79
C ILE A 334 -0.25 -3.80 2.58
N PHE A 335 0.15 -4.73 1.70
CA PHE A 335 -0.66 -5.88 1.32
C PHE A 335 -1.16 -6.76 2.48
N PRO A 336 -0.45 -6.94 3.62
CA PRO A 336 -0.99 -7.67 4.76
C PRO A 336 -2.32 -7.12 5.27
N LEU A 337 -2.48 -5.80 5.32
CA LEU A 337 -3.73 -5.15 5.71
C LEU A 337 -4.84 -5.43 4.69
N ILE A 338 -4.51 -5.36 3.40
CA ILE A 338 -5.44 -5.65 2.30
C ILE A 338 -5.89 -7.11 2.34
N TYR A 339 -4.93 -8.04 2.48
CA TYR A 339 -5.17 -9.48 2.59
C TYR A 339 -6.09 -9.80 3.77
N PHE A 340 -5.81 -9.22 4.94
CA PHE A 340 -6.67 -9.35 6.11
C PHE A 340 -8.07 -8.80 5.89
N ALA A 341 -8.20 -7.60 5.33
CA ALA A 341 -9.51 -6.99 5.06
C ALA A 341 -10.35 -7.86 4.10
N LEU A 342 -9.75 -8.40 3.03
CA LEU A 342 -10.47 -9.21 2.05
C LEU A 342 -10.96 -10.55 2.61
N TYR A 343 -10.23 -11.16 3.55
CA TYR A 343 -10.55 -12.45 4.15
C TYR A 343 -11.02 -12.39 5.60
N TYR A 344 -11.31 -11.21 6.14
CA TYR A 344 -11.68 -11.01 7.55
C TYR A 344 -12.75 -12.00 8.05
N GLU A 345 -13.79 -12.23 7.26
CA GLU A 345 -14.86 -13.17 7.63
C GLU A 345 -14.40 -14.62 7.71
N SER A 346 -13.46 -15.03 6.86
CA SER A 346 -12.88 -16.37 6.91
C SER A 346 -12.07 -16.54 8.18
N PHE A 347 -11.27 -15.55 8.55
CA PHE A 347 -10.45 -15.59 9.76
C PHE A 347 -11.27 -15.47 11.05
N ARG A 348 -12.40 -14.76 11.02
CA ARG A 348 -13.32 -14.70 12.14
C ARG A 348 -14.04 -16.03 12.38
N LYS A 349 -14.46 -16.73 11.31
CA LYS A 349 -15.17 -18.01 11.44
C LYS A 349 -14.28 -19.13 11.99
N GLU A 350 -12.96 -19.04 11.85
CA GLU A 350 -12.02 -19.98 12.47
C GLU A 350 -11.81 -19.72 13.97
N LEU A 351 -12.30 -18.59 14.50
CA LEU A 351 -12.17 -18.18 15.90
C LEU A 351 -13.46 -18.36 16.71
N GLN A 352 -14.58 -18.62 16.04
CA GLN A 352 -15.89 -18.97 16.63
C GLN A 352 -16.06 -20.48 16.61
#